data_AF-A0A7C2R624-F1
#
_entry.id   AF-A0A7C2R624-F1
#
_cell.length_a   1.000
_cell.length_b   1.000
_cell.length_c   1.000
_cell.angle_alpha   90.00
_cell.angle_beta   90.00
_cell.angle_gamma   90.00
#
_symmetry.space_group_name_H-M   'P 1'
#
loop_
_entity.id
_entity.type
_entity.pdbx_description
1 polymer ?
#
loop_
_entity_poly.entity_id
_entity_poly.type
_entity_poly.pdbx_seq_one_letter_code
_entity_poly.pdbx_strand_id
1 'polypeptide(L)'
;MSVKEGSAYKSLFKIDSNLDRLVREIDVLNYLNPLNIEQEKKRFFASKFSEDPVFNYRKVKFNPFNLQREFFSQRLEDIPDEDIRKLYHDTIYEYSGLVQCVASVGQEKKFFYNSLRVFGTPQEKDVKNAKFILHFHKEEDAEEMIPRYNADQAQAYFQAFGEKYPFNFKIKQSNSITAAAMALNTTKTLVVKKNRKFSDNDLKILSNHEIGVNMLTTFNGLNQPLR
;
A
#
# COMPACT_ATOMS: atom_id res chain seq x y z
N MET A 1 26.41 32.12 4.47
CA MET A 1 25.21 31.46 5.02
C MET A 1 25.35 31.42 6.53
N SER A 2 24.52 32.21 7.21
CA SER A 2 24.72 32.58 8.62
C SER A 2 24.12 31.52 9.56
N VAL A 3 24.80 31.27 10.68
CA VAL A 3 24.53 30.27 11.73
C VAL A 3 23.09 30.27 12.27
N LYS A 4 22.28 31.29 11.98
CA LYS A 4 20.86 31.38 12.35
C LYS A 4 19.90 30.52 11.52
N GLU A 5 20.20 30.26 10.24
CA GLU A 5 19.30 29.48 9.36
C GLU A 5 19.28 27.98 9.71
N GLY A 6 20.40 27.42 10.19
CA GLY A 6 20.46 26.01 10.60
C GLY A 6 19.69 25.68 11.88
N SER A 7 19.35 26.69 12.69
CA SER A 7 18.59 26.50 13.95
C SER A 7 17.08 26.45 13.72
N ALA A 8 16.56 27.19 12.74
CA ALA A 8 15.12 27.35 12.51
C ALA A 8 14.45 26.05 12.03
N TYR A 9 15.19 25.17 11.34
CA TYR A 9 14.69 23.90 10.83
C TYR A 9 15.09 22.69 11.68
N LYS A 10 15.77 22.89 12.81
CA LYS A 10 16.13 21.78 13.71
C LYS A 10 14.89 21.10 14.31
N SER A 11 13.84 21.87 14.58
CA SER A 11 12.52 21.37 15.00
C SER A 11 11.89 20.50 13.91
N LEU A 12 11.93 20.95 12.65
CA LEU A 12 11.42 20.24 11.49
C LEU A 12 12.06 18.85 11.37
N PHE A 13 13.39 18.75 11.33
CA PHE A 13 14.08 17.44 11.24
C PHE A 13 13.76 16.51 12.42
N LYS A 14 13.53 17.06 13.62
CA LYS A 14 13.14 16.26 14.79
C LYS A 14 11.72 15.72 14.64
N ILE A 15 10.78 16.54 14.18
CA ILE A 15 9.38 16.15 13.93
C ILE A 15 9.33 15.10 12.83
N ASP A 16 10.00 15.36 11.71
CA ASP A 16 10.17 14.45 10.57
C ASP A 16 10.69 13.08 11.01
N SER A 17 11.83 13.04 11.71
CA SER A 17 12.42 11.78 12.22
C SER A 17 11.50 11.04 13.19
N ASN A 18 10.75 11.76 14.02
CA ASN A 18 9.76 11.15 14.90
C ASN A 18 8.62 10.53 14.10
N LEU A 19 8.08 11.25 13.11
CA LEU A 19 6.98 10.78 12.29
C LEU A 19 7.38 9.59 11.42
N ASP A 20 8.57 9.59 10.78
CA ASP A 20 9.09 8.44 10.03
C ASP A 20 9.14 7.18 10.91
N ARG A 21 9.55 7.32 12.18
CA ARG A 21 9.54 6.20 13.13
C ARG A 21 8.11 5.66 13.36
N LEU A 22 7.13 6.54 13.58
CA LEU A 22 5.74 6.14 13.84
C LEU A 22 5.08 5.51 12.61
N VAL A 23 5.31 6.09 11.43
CA VAL A 23 4.75 5.65 10.16
C VAL A 23 5.19 4.24 9.80
N ARG A 24 6.44 3.88 10.09
CA ARG A 24 6.97 2.52 9.83
C ARG A 24 6.22 1.41 10.56
N GLU A 25 5.50 1.72 11.64
CA GLU A 25 4.67 0.74 12.35
C GLU A 25 3.36 0.43 11.61
N ILE A 26 2.96 1.28 10.67
CA ILE A 26 1.67 1.25 9.96
C ILE A 26 1.84 0.62 8.58
N ASP A 27 1.93 -0.70 8.54
CA ASP A 27 1.92 -1.47 7.30
C ASP A 27 0.49 -1.91 6.94
N VAL A 28 -0.31 -0.99 6.40
CA VAL A 28 -1.74 -1.21 6.12
C VAL A 28 -1.98 -2.45 5.26
N LEU A 29 -1.25 -2.58 4.14
CA LEU A 29 -1.44 -3.71 3.21
C LEU A 29 -1.17 -5.05 3.90
N ASN A 30 -0.21 -5.13 4.80
CA ASN A 30 0.08 -6.35 5.54
C ASN A 30 -1.05 -6.77 6.49
N TYR A 31 -1.84 -5.82 7.01
CA TYR A 31 -3.01 -6.10 7.84
C TYR A 31 -4.28 -6.34 7.02
N LEU A 32 -4.42 -5.73 5.84
CA LEU A 32 -5.59 -5.87 4.97
C LEU A 32 -5.68 -7.21 4.24
N ASN A 33 -4.57 -7.89 3.99
CA ASN A 33 -4.60 -9.19 3.31
C ASN A 33 -5.05 -10.30 4.28
N PRO A 34 -6.16 -11.01 4.01
CA PRO A 34 -6.54 -12.16 4.84
C PRO A 34 -5.50 -13.27 4.82
N LEU A 35 -5.43 -14.03 5.91
CA LEU A 35 -4.54 -15.17 6.07
C LEU A 35 -5.05 -16.42 5.35
N ASN A 36 -6.37 -16.56 5.21
CA ASN A 36 -7.07 -17.73 4.66
C ASN A 36 -7.71 -17.48 3.27
N ILE A 37 -7.21 -16.53 2.47
CA ILE A 37 -7.77 -16.16 1.15
C ILE A 37 -8.01 -17.39 0.27
N GLU A 38 -7.01 -18.24 0.10
CA GLU A 38 -7.10 -19.40 -0.79
C GLU A 38 -8.06 -20.48 -0.27
N GLN A 39 -8.21 -20.60 1.05
CA GLN A 39 -9.15 -21.53 1.67
C GLN A 39 -10.60 -21.06 1.46
N GLU A 40 -10.89 -19.80 1.81
CA GLU A 40 -12.23 -19.24 1.65
C GLU A 40 -12.63 -19.15 0.18
N LYS A 41 -11.67 -18.85 -0.71
CA LYS A 41 -11.92 -18.92 -2.16
C LYS A 41 -12.41 -20.30 -2.58
N LYS A 42 -11.69 -21.37 -2.19
CA LYS A 42 -12.11 -22.75 -2.52
C LYS A 42 -13.49 -23.07 -1.95
N ARG A 43 -13.76 -22.68 -0.70
CA ARG A 43 -15.04 -22.88 -0.04
C ARG A 43 -16.18 -22.17 -0.77
N PHE A 44 -16.00 -20.89 -1.11
CA PHE A 44 -16.98 -20.07 -1.82
C PHE A 44 -17.40 -20.66 -3.19
N PHE A 45 -16.43 -21.13 -3.97
CA PHE A 45 -16.73 -21.80 -5.24
C PHE A 45 -17.35 -23.19 -5.05
N ALA A 46 -16.87 -23.96 -4.07
CA ALA A 46 -17.42 -25.29 -3.76
C ALA A 46 -18.87 -25.23 -3.26
N SER A 47 -19.24 -24.18 -2.52
CA SER A 47 -20.61 -23.93 -2.08
C SER A 47 -21.52 -23.37 -3.17
N LYS A 48 -21.02 -23.21 -4.42
CA LYS A 48 -21.76 -22.56 -5.51
C LYS A 48 -22.27 -21.17 -5.10
N PHE A 49 -21.42 -20.40 -4.43
CA PHE A 49 -21.69 -19.01 -4.05
C PHE A 49 -22.77 -18.84 -2.97
N SER A 50 -23.14 -19.90 -2.24
CA SER A 50 -24.20 -19.83 -1.22
C SER A 50 -23.74 -19.43 0.18
N GLU A 51 -22.42 -19.47 0.44
CA GLU A 51 -21.84 -19.14 1.74
C GLU A 51 -20.86 -17.99 1.58
N ASP A 52 -21.00 -16.95 2.41
CA ASP A 52 -20.06 -15.82 2.40
C ASP A 52 -18.68 -16.22 2.95
N PRO A 53 -17.57 -15.76 2.34
CA PRO A 53 -16.22 -15.96 2.86
C PRO A 53 -16.04 -15.41 4.28
N VAL A 54 -15.44 -16.20 5.18
CA VAL A 54 -15.11 -15.76 6.55
C VAL A 54 -13.60 -15.55 6.66
N PHE A 55 -13.16 -14.30 6.52
CA PHE A 55 -11.74 -13.96 6.49
C PHE A 55 -11.12 -13.78 7.88
N ASN A 56 -9.92 -14.35 8.05
CA ASN A 56 -9.08 -14.20 9.22
C ASN A 56 -7.93 -13.23 8.92
N TYR A 57 -7.71 -12.25 9.79
CA TYR A 57 -6.71 -11.21 9.60
C TYR A 57 -5.59 -11.28 10.63
N ARG A 58 -4.46 -10.62 10.33
CA ARG A 58 -3.35 -10.50 11.29
C ARG A 58 -3.79 -9.68 12.49
N LYS A 59 -3.37 -10.10 13.69
CA LYS A 59 -3.52 -9.29 14.90
C LYS A 59 -2.62 -8.05 14.80
N VAL A 60 -3.18 -6.90 15.12
CA VAL A 60 -2.47 -5.61 15.19
C VAL A 60 -1.37 -5.72 16.26
N LYS A 61 -0.13 -5.38 15.89
CA LYS A 61 1.05 -5.53 16.75
C LYS A 61 1.46 -4.25 17.50
N PHE A 62 0.73 -3.16 17.31
CA PHE A 62 0.93 -1.89 17.99
C PHE A 62 -0.34 -1.51 18.77
N ASN A 63 -0.21 -0.55 19.70
CA ASN A 63 -1.37 0.00 20.41
C ASN A 63 -1.92 1.22 19.63
N PRO A 64 -3.12 1.14 19.02
CA PRO A 64 -3.65 2.23 18.19
C PRO A 64 -3.86 3.54 18.94
N PHE A 65 -4.18 3.48 20.24
CA PHE A 65 -4.39 4.66 21.06
C PHE A 65 -3.08 5.38 21.37
N ASN A 66 -2.04 4.62 21.78
CA ASN A 66 -0.72 5.19 22.04
C ASN A 66 -0.12 5.81 20.77
N LEU A 67 -0.24 5.12 19.64
CA LEU A 67 0.29 5.58 18.36
C LEU A 67 -0.40 6.89 17.91
N GLN A 68 -1.72 6.99 18.03
CA GLN A 68 -2.45 8.24 17.78
C GLN A 68 -2.00 9.36 18.71
N ARG A 69 -1.84 9.09 20.01
CA ARG A 69 -1.33 10.08 20.96
C ARG A 69 0.06 10.58 20.57
N GLU A 70 0.96 9.69 20.14
CA GLU A 70 2.29 10.07 19.67
C GLU A 70 2.22 10.95 18.41
N PHE A 71 1.35 10.64 17.44
CA PHE A 71 1.14 11.51 16.28
C PHE A 71 0.66 12.92 16.67
N PHE A 72 -0.40 13.03 17.48
CA PHE A 72 -0.94 14.34 17.86
C PHE A 72 -0.11 15.10 18.89
N SER A 73 0.93 14.48 19.45
CA SER A 73 1.87 15.15 20.36
C SER A 73 3.01 15.87 19.64
N GLN A 74 3.11 15.77 18.31
CA GLN A 74 4.13 16.50 17.56
C GLN A 74 3.88 18.02 17.64
N ARG A 75 4.91 18.77 18.01
CA ARG A 75 4.88 20.23 18.16
C ARG A 75 5.01 20.95 16.83
N LEU A 76 3.98 20.83 15.98
CA LEU A 76 3.99 21.43 14.64
C LEU A 76 4.13 22.96 14.66
N GLU A 77 3.73 23.62 15.75
CA GLU A 77 3.90 25.07 15.94
C GLU A 77 5.38 25.51 15.92
N ASP A 78 6.32 24.58 16.15
CA ASP A 78 7.75 24.84 16.08
C ASP A 78 8.27 24.84 14.62
N ILE A 79 7.46 24.51 13.61
CA ILE A 79 7.81 24.58 12.19
C ILE A 79 7.51 26.02 11.71
N PRO A 80 8.51 26.82 11.33
CA PRO A 80 8.30 28.24 11.01
C PRO A 80 7.48 28.49 9.74
N ASP A 81 7.63 27.61 8.75
CA ASP A 81 6.95 27.71 7.46
C ASP A 81 5.53 27.12 7.55
N GLU A 82 4.52 27.92 7.20
CA GLU A 82 3.11 27.53 7.33
C GLU A 82 2.69 26.42 6.36
N ASP A 83 3.24 26.42 5.14
CA ASP A 83 2.89 25.41 4.12
C ASP A 83 3.49 24.06 4.50
N ILE A 84 4.74 24.03 4.97
CA ILE A 84 5.37 22.84 5.51
C ILE A 84 4.60 22.37 6.76
N ARG A 85 4.24 23.29 7.67
CA ARG A 85 3.46 22.93 8.86
C ARG A 85 2.13 22.27 8.49
N LYS A 86 1.43 22.82 7.50
CA LYS A 86 0.17 22.27 6.99
C LYS A 86 0.37 20.87 6.39
N LEU A 87 1.43 20.66 5.61
CA LEU A 87 1.75 19.34 5.06
C LEU A 87 1.90 18.27 6.17
N TYR A 88 2.65 18.57 7.23
CA TYR A 88 2.81 17.63 8.36
C TYR A 88 1.54 17.44 9.18
N HIS A 89 0.75 18.50 9.34
CA HIS A 89 -0.57 18.41 9.94
C HIS A 89 -1.44 17.42 9.16
N ASP A 90 -1.58 17.60 7.85
CA ASP A 90 -2.40 16.73 7.01
C ASP A 90 -1.87 15.28 7.01
N THR A 91 -0.55 15.11 7.00
CA THR A 91 0.12 13.81 7.14
C THR A 91 -0.26 13.11 8.46
N ILE A 92 -0.24 13.82 9.58
CA ILE A 92 -0.64 13.28 10.90
C ILE A 92 -2.10 12.81 10.87
N TYR A 93 -3.00 13.60 10.29
CA TYR A 93 -4.41 13.23 10.17
C TYR A 93 -4.62 12.01 9.28
N GLU A 94 -3.92 11.93 8.16
CA GLU A 94 -3.95 10.79 7.26
C GLU A 94 -3.49 9.50 7.97
N TYR A 95 -2.32 9.51 8.59
CA TYR A 95 -1.79 8.34 9.30
C TYR A 95 -2.62 7.96 10.52
N SER A 96 -3.18 8.92 11.25
CA SER A 96 -4.15 8.65 12.31
C SER A 96 -5.39 7.92 11.77
N GLY A 97 -5.86 8.34 10.58
CA GLY A 97 -6.91 7.64 9.84
C GLY A 97 -6.54 6.20 9.51
N LEU A 98 -5.34 5.98 8.96
CA LEU A 98 -4.82 4.65 8.62
C LEU A 98 -4.68 3.74 9.85
N VAL A 99 -4.26 4.29 10.99
CA VAL A 99 -4.22 3.56 12.27
C VAL A 99 -5.61 3.05 12.65
N GLN A 100 -6.65 3.89 12.53
CA GLN A 100 -8.01 3.49 12.84
C GLN A 100 -8.54 2.46 11.83
N CYS A 101 -8.19 2.57 10.54
CA CYS A 101 -8.47 1.54 9.54
C CYS A 101 -7.86 0.19 9.95
N VAL A 102 -6.56 0.15 10.22
CA VAL A 102 -5.85 -1.09 10.63
C VAL A 102 -6.45 -1.68 11.91
N ALA A 103 -6.74 -0.84 12.91
CA ALA A 103 -7.32 -1.27 14.18
C ALA A 103 -8.73 -1.87 14.06
N SER A 104 -9.45 -1.55 12.97
CA SER A 104 -10.81 -2.00 12.73
C SER A 104 -10.92 -3.11 11.69
N VAL A 105 -9.81 -3.58 11.09
CA VAL A 105 -9.83 -4.69 10.13
C VAL A 105 -10.56 -5.90 10.70
N GLY A 106 -11.45 -6.49 9.90
CA GLY A 106 -12.34 -7.59 10.31
C GLY A 106 -13.58 -7.16 11.10
N GLN A 107 -13.71 -5.88 11.48
CA GLN A 107 -14.92 -5.32 12.10
C GLN A 107 -15.74 -4.57 11.04
N GLU A 108 -16.46 -5.32 10.18
CA GLU A 108 -17.17 -4.86 8.98
C GLU A 108 -17.57 -3.37 8.96
N LYS A 109 -18.58 -2.97 9.75
CA LYS A 109 -19.10 -1.60 9.76
C LYS A 109 -18.05 -0.57 10.16
N LYS A 110 -17.25 -0.86 11.20
CA LYS A 110 -16.21 0.08 11.67
C LYS A 110 -15.10 0.24 10.65
N PHE A 111 -14.63 -0.87 10.07
CA PHE A 111 -13.64 -0.85 9.01
C PHE A 111 -14.15 -0.05 7.81
N PHE A 112 -15.39 -0.31 7.38
CA PHE A 112 -16.01 0.38 6.25
C PHE A 112 -15.99 1.90 6.43
N TYR A 113 -16.51 2.42 7.55
CA TYR A 113 -16.54 3.87 7.79
C TYR A 113 -15.15 4.48 7.98
N ASN A 114 -14.22 3.78 8.63
CA ASN A 114 -12.84 4.25 8.74
C ASN A 114 -12.16 4.32 7.36
N SER A 115 -12.35 3.29 6.52
CA SER A 115 -11.84 3.25 5.15
C SER A 115 -12.40 4.39 4.32
N LEU A 116 -13.71 4.65 4.39
CA LEU A 116 -14.33 5.77 3.69
C LEU A 116 -13.78 7.12 4.14
N ARG A 117 -13.48 7.30 5.42
CA ARG A 117 -12.91 8.56 5.91
C ARG A 117 -11.51 8.81 5.36
N VAL A 118 -10.72 7.76 5.14
CA VAL A 118 -9.34 7.89 4.64
C VAL A 118 -9.29 7.96 3.13
N PHE A 119 -10.00 7.07 2.44
CA PHE A 119 -9.89 6.90 0.99
C PHE A 119 -11.03 7.56 0.21
N GLY A 120 -12.06 8.05 0.91
CA GLY A 120 -13.25 8.61 0.29
C GLY A 120 -14.18 7.56 -0.31
N THR A 121 -15.19 8.06 -1.03
CA THR A 121 -16.11 7.26 -1.85
C THR A 121 -15.89 7.59 -3.33
N PRO A 122 -16.07 6.63 -4.25
CA PRO A 122 -16.13 6.93 -5.68
C PRO A 122 -17.16 8.03 -5.96
N GLN A 123 -16.78 9.02 -6.78
CA GLN A 123 -17.66 10.11 -7.20
C GLN A 123 -18.54 9.68 -8.38
N GLU A 124 -19.57 10.47 -8.69
CA GLU A 124 -20.44 10.21 -9.84
C GLU A 124 -19.66 10.13 -11.16
N LYS A 125 -18.60 10.95 -11.30
CA LYS A 125 -17.68 10.91 -12.45
C LYS A 125 -16.99 9.55 -12.57
N ASP A 126 -16.53 8.98 -11.45
CA ASP A 126 -15.87 7.67 -11.43
C ASP A 126 -16.85 6.57 -11.88
N VAL A 127 -18.09 6.64 -11.40
CA VAL A 127 -19.16 5.71 -11.80
C VAL A 127 -19.47 5.84 -13.30
N LYS A 128 -19.55 7.06 -13.83
CA LYS A 128 -19.78 7.30 -15.27
C LYS A 128 -18.65 6.74 -16.12
N ASN A 129 -17.39 6.98 -15.73
CA ASN A 129 -16.21 6.45 -16.42
C ASN A 129 -16.19 4.92 -16.39
N ALA A 130 -16.45 4.31 -15.23
CA ALA A 130 -16.53 2.85 -15.11
C ALA A 130 -17.64 2.26 -15.99
N LYS A 131 -18.83 2.87 -15.99
CA LYS A 131 -19.92 2.47 -16.89
C LYS A 131 -19.51 2.59 -18.35
N PHE A 132 -18.87 3.69 -18.75
CA PHE A 132 -18.39 3.87 -20.12
C PHE A 132 -17.40 2.76 -20.53
N ILE A 133 -16.43 2.43 -19.69
CA ILE A 133 -15.47 1.34 -19.93
C ILE A 133 -16.19 -0.02 -20.10
N LEU A 134 -17.24 -0.27 -19.33
CA LEU A 134 -18.02 -1.53 -19.44
C LEU A 134 -18.81 -1.68 -20.75
N HIS A 135 -18.99 -0.61 -21.54
CA HIS A 135 -19.65 -0.70 -22.85
C HIS A 135 -18.71 -1.23 -23.95
N PHE A 136 -17.40 -1.26 -23.71
CA PHE A 136 -16.46 -1.83 -24.67
C PHE A 136 -16.48 -3.36 -24.57
N HIS A 137 -16.54 -4.02 -25.72
CA HIS A 137 -16.36 -5.47 -25.79
C HIS A 137 -14.94 -5.83 -25.36
N LYS A 138 -14.79 -6.97 -24.69
CA LYS A 138 -13.47 -7.53 -24.43
C LYS A 138 -12.80 -7.80 -25.78
N GLU A 139 -11.55 -7.39 -25.93
CA GLU A 139 -10.70 -7.92 -27.00
C GLU A 139 -10.44 -9.40 -26.67
N GLU A 140 -11.25 -10.29 -27.23
CA GLU A 140 -11.25 -11.73 -26.88
C GLU A 140 -9.97 -12.46 -27.32
N ASP A 141 -9.14 -11.83 -28.17
CA ASP A 141 -8.01 -12.49 -28.84
C ASP A 141 -6.64 -11.81 -28.62
N ALA A 142 -6.49 -10.95 -27.60
CA ALA A 142 -5.19 -10.36 -27.32
C ALA A 142 -4.24 -11.45 -26.76
N GLU A 143 -3.35 -11.99 -27.59
CA GLU A 143 -2.39 -13.05 -27.18
C GLU A 143 -1.62 -12.68 -25.90
N GLU A 144 -1.32 -11.40 -25.71
CA GLU A 144 -0.61 -10.87 -24.53
C GLU A 144 -1.41 -11.00 -23.22
N MET A 145 -2.73 -11.22 -23.29
CA MET A 145 -3.61 -11.37 -22.12
C MET A 145 -3.73 -12.83 -21.66
N ILE A 146 -3.24 -13.80 -22.45
CA ILE A 146 -3.33 -15.22 -22.12
C ILE A 146 -2.37 -15.55 -20.96
N PRO A 147 -2.84 -16.11 -19.83
CA PRO A 147 -1.97 -16.45 -18.70
C PRO A 147 -1.07 -17.66 -19.01
N ARG A 148 0.23 -17.43 -19.16
CA ARG A 148 1.23 -18.43 -19.58
C ARG A 148 2.30 -18.71 -18.52
N TYR A 149 2.60 -17.73 -17.67
CA TYR A 149 3.72 -17.80 -16.73
C TYR A 149 3.28 -18.19 -15.33
N ASN A 150 4.07 -19.03 -14.65
CA ASN A 150 3.88 -19.30 -13.23
C ASN A 150 4.58 -18.24 -12.35
N ALA A 151 4.45 -18.34 -11.03
CA ALA A 151 5.03 -17.38 -10.09
C ALA A 151 6.57 -17.34 -10.10
N ASP A 152 7.24 -18.47 -10.37
CA ASP A 152 8.71 -18.52 -10.46
C ASP A 152 9.21 -17.76 -11.70
N GLN A 153 8.55 -17.96 -12.83
CA GLN A 153 8.83 -17.23 -14.08
C GLN A 153 8.52 -15.73 -13.92
N ALA A 154 7.39 -15.38 -13.29
CA ALA A 154 7.05 -14.00 -13.00
C ALA A 154 8.08 -13.34 -12.07
N GLN A 155 8.52 -14.05 -11.02
CA GLN A 155 9.57 -13.57 -10.13
C GLN A 155 10.90 -13.33 -10.88
N ALA A 156 11.31 -14.24 -11.77
CA ALA A 156 12.50 -14.05 -12.59
C ALA A 156 12.37 -12.81 -13.51
N TYR A 157 11.20 -12.60 -14.11
CA TYR A 157 10.92 -11.41 -14.89
C TYR A 157 11.02 -10.12 -14.06
N PHE A 158 10.41 -10.10 -12.87
CA PHE A 158 10.47 -8.94 -11.97
C PHE A 158 11.89 -8.66 -11.47
N GLN A 159 12.68 -9.71 -11.21
CA GLN A 159 14.09 -9.58 -10.85
C GLN A 159 14.88 -8.89 -11.98
N ALA A 160 14.77 -9.41 -13.21
CA ALA A 160 15.44 -8.84 -14.38
C ALA A 160 14.97 -7.40 -14.70
N PHE A 161 13.68 -7.11 -14.51
CA PHE A 161 13.17 -5.75 -14.66
C PHE A 161 13.77 -4.78 -13.62
N GLY A 162 13.90 -5.26 -12.38
CA GLY A 162 14.46 -4.49 -11.26
C GLY A 162 15.92 -4.10 -11.43
N GLU A 163 16.72 -4.89 -12.15
CA GLU A 163 18.15 -4.61 -12.43
C GLU A 163 18.39 -3.29 -13.18
N LYS A 164 17.36 -2.75 -13.84
CA LYS A 164 17.41 -1.45 -14.52
C LYS A 164 17.48 -0.26 -13.57
N TYR A 165 17.20 -0.48 -12.28
CA TYR A 165 17.10 0.58 -11.28
C TYR A 165 18.28 0.53 -10.30
N PRO A 166 18.75 1.69 -9.81
CA PRO A 166 19.90 1.78 -8.90
C PRO A 166 19.51 1.50 -7.43
N PHE A 167 18.65 0.51 -7.18
CA PHE A 167 18.23 0.13 -5.82
C PHE A 167 18.01 -1.37 -5.66
N ASN A 168 18.22 -1.86 -4.44
CA ASN A 168 18.10 -3.27 -4.10
C ASN A 168 16.83 -3.53 -3.29
N PHE A 169 16.01 -4.47 -3.75
CA PHE A 169 14.81 -4.94 -3.06
C PHE A 169 14.76 -6.47 -3.02
N LYS A 170 13.97 -7.02 -2.10
CA LYS A 170 13.75 -8.47 -2.00
C LYS A 170 12.54 -8.87 -2.81
N ILE A 171 12.54 -10.09 -3.36
CA ILE A 171 11.34 -10.68 -3.94
C ILE A 171 10.98 -11.94 -3.16
N LYS A 172 9.70 -12.10 -2.82
CA LYS A 172 9.18 -13.31 -2.19
C LYS A 172 7.84 -13.69 -2.79
N GLN A 173 7.48 -14.96 -2.71
CA GLN A 173 6.15 -15.43 -3.11
C GLN A 173 5.25 -15.63 -1.89
N SER A 174 3.95 -15.39 -2.05
CA SER A 174 2.96 -15.56 -0.99
C SER A 174 1.62 -16.08 -1.51
N ASN A 175 0.94 -16.86 -0.67
CA ASN A 175 -0.47 -17.27 -0.87
C ASN A 175 -1.44 -16.32 -0.14
N SER A 176 -0.94 -15.47 0.75
CA SER A 176 -1.74 -14.59 1.60
C SER A 176 -1.73 -13.15 1.08
N ILE A 177 -1.83 -12.97 -0.24
CA ILE A 177 -2.07 -11.67 -0.87
C ILE A 177 -3.23 -11.75 -1.86
N THR A 178 -4.05 -10.70 -1.87
CA THR A 178 -5.18 -10.59 -2.81
C THR A 178 -4.69 -10.23 -4.21
N ALA A 179 -3.80 -9.24 -4.29
CA ALA A 179 -3.20 -8.74 -5.54
C ALA A 179 -2.28 -9.77 -6.21
N ALA A 180 -1.99 -9.56 -7.50
CA ALA A 180 -1.10 -10.42 -8.29
C ALA A 180 0.38 -10.22 -7.92
N ALA A 181 0.77 -8.97 -7.68
CA ALA A 181 2.03 -8.57 -7.07
C ALA A 181 1.76 -7.37 -6.15
N MET A 182 2.66 -7.11 -5.21
CA MET A 182 2.49 -6.03 -4.22
C MET A 182 3.84 -5.60 -3.66
N ALA A 183 4.16 -4.31 -3.74
CA ALA A 183 5.30 -3.71 -3.05
C ALA A 183 4.99 -3.48 -1.56
N LEU A 184 5.82 -4.04 -0.67
CA LEU A 184 5.81 -3.74 0.76
C LEU A 184 6.94 -2.75 1.08
N ASN A 185 6.60 -1.47 1.10
CA ASN A 185 7.55 -0.36 1.18
C ASN A 185 8.43 -0.44 2.45
N THR A 186 7.84 -0.70 3.61
CA THR A 186 8.55 -0.81 4.89
C THR A 186 9.67 -1.85 4.88
N THR A 187 9.44 -2.97 4.18
CA THR A 187 10.40 -4.09 4.10
C THR A 187 11.17 -4.13 2.78
N LYS A 188 10.95 -3.16 1.89
CA LYS A 188 11.56 -3.09 0.55
C LYS A 188 11.45 -4.44 -0.18
N THR A 189 10.24 -5.00 -0.15
CA THR A 189 9.99 -6.37 -0.63
C THR A 189 8.84 -6.40 -1.62
N LEU A 190 9.08 -6.91 -2.82
CA LEU A 190 8.04 -7.25 -3.79
C LEU A 190 7.48 -8.64 -3.44
N VAL A 191 6.16 -8.72 -3.26
CA VAL A 191 5.47 -9.98 -3.00
C VAL A 191 4.73 -10.40 -4.25
N VAL A 192 5.02 -11.61 -4.75
CA VAL A 192 4.38 -12.20 -5.94
C VAL A 192 3.37 -13.25 -5.52
N LYS A 193 2.19 -13.28 -6.13
CA LYS A 193 1.15 -14.26 -5.80
C LYS A 193 1.56 -15.63 -6.34
N LYS A 194 1.76 -16.59 -5.43
CA LYS A 194 2.28 -17.92 -5.76
C LYS A 194 1.30 -18.76 -6.59
N ASN A 195 0.02 -18.79 -6.21
CA ASN A 195 -1.01 -19.61 -6.85
C ASN A 195 -1.72 -18.89 -8.01
N ARG A 196 -0.98 -18.13 -8.82
CA ARG A 196 -1.52 -17.39 -9.97
C ARG A 196 -0.69 -17.67 -11.22
N LYS A 197 -1.37 -17.69 -12.37
CA LYS A 197 -0.73 -17.55 -13.68
C LYS A 197 -0.74 -16.09 -14.13
N PHE A 198 0.33 -15.67 -14.79
CA PHE A 198 0.53 -14.31 -15.30
C PHE A 198 0.56 -14.34 -16.83
N SER A 199 -0.02 -13.33 -17.46
CA SER A 199 0.10 -13.08 -18.89
C SER A 199 1.29 -12.15 -19.19
N ASP A 200 1.65 -11.98 -20.47
CA ASP A 200 2.67 -11.02 -20.87
C ASP A 200 2.29 -9.60 -20.44
N ASN A 201 1.02 -9.24 -20.61
CA ASN A 201 0.49 -7.95 -20.19
C ASN A 201 0.52 -7.78 -18.66
N ASP A 202 0.17 -8.82 -17.89
CA ASP A 202 0.29 -8.78 -16.41
C ASP A 202 1.74 -8.45 -16.01
N LEU A 203 2.72 -9.13 -16.61
CA LEU A 203 4.14 -8.92 -16.28
C LEU A 203 4.58 -7.49 -16.59
N LYS A 204 4.23 -6.96 -17.76
CA LYS A 204 4.53 -5.57 -18.16
C LYS A 204 3.88 -4.55 -17.23
N ILE A 205 2.59 -4.68 -16.95
CA ILE A 205 1.85 -3.72 -16.11
C ILE A 205 2.36 -3.76 -14.68
N LEU A 206 2.45 -4.96 -14.08
CA LEU A 206 2.84 -5.11 -12.68
C LEU A 206 4.30 -4.71 -12.45
N SER A 207 5.21 -4.94 -13.39
CA SER A 207 6.59 -4.51 -13.24
C SER A 207 6.68 -2.98 -13.22
N ASN A 208 5.98 -2.30 -14.13
CA ASN A 208 5.93 -0.85 -14.15
C ASN A 208 5.24 -0.28 -12.89
N HIS A 209 4.11 -0.86 -12.46
CA HIS A 209 3.37 -0.38 -11.31
C HIS A 209 4.12 -0.64 -9.98
N GLU A 210 4.49 -1.88 -9.69
CA GLU A 210 5.08 -2.23 -8.41
C GLU A 210 6.54 -1.79 -8.29
N ILE A 211 7.34 -1.92 -9.36
CA ILE A 211 8.77 -1.56 -9.33
C ILE A 211 8.96 -0.13 -9.81
N GLY A 212 8.42 0.19 -11.00
CA GLY A 212 8.61 1.49 -11.64
C GLY A 212 7.89 2.65 -10.95
N VAL A 213 6.82 2.39 -10.19
CA VAL A 213 6.13 3.41 -9.39
C VAL A 213 6.36 3.17 -7.90
N ASN A 214 5.83 2.10 -7.31
CA ASN A 214 5.81 1.94 -5.85
C ASN A 214 7.22 1.83 -5.23
N MET A 215 8.08 0.95 -5.75
CA MET A 215 9.45 0.85 -5.25
C MET A 215 10.26 2.10 -5.60
N LEU A 216 10.20 2.57 -6.84
CA LEU A 216 10.94 3.76 -7.26
C LEU A 216 10.64 4.97 -6.38
N THR A 217 9.37 5.29 -6.12
CA THR A 217 8.98 6.41 -5.26
C THR A 217 9.44 6.20 -3.82
N THR A 218 9.34 4.98 -3.30
CA THR A 218 9.86 4.63 -1.97
C THR A 218 11.36 4.87 -1.85
N PHE A 219 12.16 4.37 -2.80
CA PHE A 219 13.62 4.57 -2.77
C PHE A 219 14.03 6.02 -3.03
N ASN A 220 13.30 6.73 -3.89
CA ASN A 220 13.52 8.17 -4.09
C ASN A 220 13.25 8.95 -2.80
N GLY A 221 12.17 8.63 -2.07
CA GLY A 221 11.87 9.21 -0.76
C GLY A 221 12.97 8.92 0.26
N LEU A 222 13.46 7.68 0.32
CA LEU A 222 14.55 7.30 1.23
C LEU A 222 15.89 8.01 0.95
N ASN A 223 16.07 8.59 -0.23
CA ASN A 223 17.26 9.37 -0.56
C ASN A 223 17.11 10.87 -0.22
N GLN A 224 15.94 11.31 0.25
CA GLN A 224 15.71 12.69 0.64
C GLN A 224 16.24 12.96 2.07
N PRO A 225 16.61 14.22 2.41
CA PRO A 225 17.04 14.60 3.75
C PRO A 225 15.93 14.51 4.80
N LEU A 226 14.69 14.83 4.40
CA LEU A 226 13.46 14.60 5.15
C LEU A 226 12.95 13.20 4.83
N ARG A 227 12.36 12.52 5.81
CA ARG A 227 12.06 11.08 5.77
C ARG A 227 10.60 10.77 5.50
#